data_AF-A0A1A8RGI7-F1
#
_entry.id   AF-A0A1A8RGI7-F1
#
_cell.length_a   1.000
_cell.length_b   1.000
_cell.length_c   1.000
_cell.angle_alpha   90.00
_cell.angle_beta   90.00
_cell.angle_gamma   90.00
#
_symmetry.space_group_name_H-M   'P 1'
#
loop_
_entity.id
_entity.type
_entity.pdbx_description
1 polymer ?
#
loop_
_entity_poly.entity_id
_entity_poly.type
_entity_poly.pdbx_seq_one_letter_code
_entity_poly.pdbx_strand_id
1 'polypeptide(L)'
;KKGTSEQVVISGILPILALSLRNRGPLSLLTAKLVAELAKESVVRKGFGDAGLVTALLSVLTCTNEELLIYAVIAISRMSYDSSKQQELLLQRGAVPRLVAILLRLPHKEALEEVCLLALCN
;
A
#
# COMPACT_ATOMS: atom_id res chain seq x y z
N LYS A 1 -28.69 4.24 -4.09
CA LYS A 1 -27.91 4.34 -2.83
C LYS A 1 -26.45 4.10 -3.21
N LYS A 2 -25.54 5.05 -2.93
CA LYS A 2 -24.11 4.87 -3.19
C LYS A 2 -23.57 3.76 -2.30
N GLY A 3 -22.71 2.90 -2.83
CA GLY A 3 -22.10 1.79 -2.09
C GLY A 3 -21.17 2.29 -0.97
N THR A 4 -20.94 1.49 0.07
CA THR A 4 -20.04 1.84 1.19
C THR A 4 -18.65 2.24 0.69
N SER A 5 -18.13 1.57 -0.34
CA SER A 5 -16.83 1.89 -0.97
C SER A 5 -16.81 3.28 -1.64
N GLU A 6 -17.89 3.69 -2.29
CA GLU A 6 -18.01 5.05 -2.85
C GLU A 6 -18.03 6.11 -1.75
N GLN A 7 -18.69 5.84 -0.62
CA GLN A 7 -18.71 6.76 0.52
C GLN A 7 -17.33 6.94 1.15
N VAL A 8 -16.49 5.91 1.17
CA VAL A 8 -15.10 6.01 1.63
C VAL A 8 -14.30 7.01 0.78
N VAL A 9 -14.49 7.02 -0.54
CA VAL A 9 -13.78 7.98 -1.40
C VAL A 9 -14.31 9.40 -1.15
N ILE A 10 -15.64 9.55 -1.05
CA ILE A 10 -16.30 10.85 -0.87
C ILE A 10 -16.01 11.46 0.49
N SER A 11 -15.78 10.65 1.54
CA SER A 11 -15.54 11.15 2.90
C SER A 11 -14.21 11.88 3.07
N GLY A 12 -13.30 11.83 2.09
CA GLY A 12 -11.98 12.45 2.19
C GLY A 12 -11.06 11.73 3.18
N ILE A 13 -11.33 10.47 3.53
CA ILE A 13 -10.51 9.71 4.48
C ILE A 13 -9.15 9.30 3.90
N LEU A 14 -9.04 9.10 2.58
CA LEU A 14 -7.81 8.57 1.96
C LEU A 14 -6.56 9.44 2.23
N PRO A 15 -6.60 10.79 2.08
CA PRO A 15 -5.47 11.65 2.46
C PRO A 15 -5.09 11.57 3.95
N ILE A 16 -6.07 11.38 4.84
CA ILE A 16 -5.83 11.23 6.28
C ILE A 16 -5.10 9.92 6.56
N LEU A 17 -5.49 8.83 5.88
CA LEU A 17 -4.77 7.55 5.98
C LEU A 17 -3.34 7.67 5.45
N ALA A 18 -3.13 8.39 4.35
CA ALA A 18 -1.78 8.66 3.82
C ALA A 18 -0.92 9.43 4.83
N LEU A 19 -1.48 10.45 5.48
CA LEU A 19 -0.80 11.21 6.53
C LEU A 19 -0.46 10.33 7.74
N SER A 20 -1.41 9.54 8.22
CA SER A 20 -1.22 8.60 9.35
C SER A 20 -0.08 7.60 9.07
N LEU A 21 -0.03 7.04 7.86
CA LEU A 21 1.07 6.17 7.45
C LEU A 21 2.40 6.92 7.48
N ARG A 22 2.48 8.10 6.86
CA ARG A 22 3.72 8.92 6.83
C ARG A 22 4.24 9.28 8.21
N ASN A 23 3.36 9.56 9.16
CA ASN A 23 3.73 9.96 10.51
C ASN A 23 4.28 8.81 11.36
N ARG A 24 4.15 7.54 10.93
CA ARG A 24 4.71 6.36 11.62
C ARG A 24 4.30 6.25 13.10
N GLY A 25 3.08 6.69 13.42
CA GLY A 25 2.56 6.65 14.78
C GLY A 25 2.03 5.27 15.21
N PRO A 26 1.44 5.17 16.42
CA PRO A 26 0.89 3.92 16.96
C PRO A 26 -0.17 3.26 16.08
N LEU A 27 -0.85 4.05 15.24
CA LEU A 27 -1.91 3.58 14.35
C LEU A 27 -1.41 3.11 12.99
N SER A 28 -0.11 3.17 12.68
CA SER A 28 0.39 2.85 11.35
C SER A 28 0.07 1.43 10.90
N LEU A 29 0.14 0.43 11.80
CA LEU A 29 -0.23 -0.94 11.49
C LEU A 29 -1.71 -1.07 11.13
N LEU A 30 -2.60 -0.54 11.98
CA LEU A 30 -4.05 -0.55 11.72
C LEU A 30 -4.41 0.23 10.46
N THR A 31 -3.70 1.33 10.19
CA THR A 31 -3.87 2.13 8.98
C THR A 31 -3.45 1.33 7.75
N ALA A 32 -2.32 0.61 7.78
CA ALA A 32 -1.88 -0.22 6.66
C ALA A 32 -2.86 -1.38 6.40
N LYS A 33 -3.36 -2.03 7.46
CA LYS A 33 -4.43 -3.05 7.38
C LYS A 33 -5.67 -2.50 6.69
N LEU A 34 -6.15 -1.34 7.13
CA LEU A 34 -7.33 -0.69 6.55
C LEU A 34 -7.10 -0.34 5.07
N VAL A 35 -5.96 0.26 4.72
CA VAL A 35 -5.64 0.60 3.33
C VAL A 35 -5.57 -0.65 2.45
N ALA A 36 -4.99 -1.74 2.95
CA ALA A 36 -4.96 -3.03 2.24
C ALA A 36 -6.38 -3.58 1.98
N GLU A 37 -7.29 -3.46 2.94
CA GLU A 37 -8.69 -3.89 2.78
C GLU A 37 -9.45 -2.99 1.81
N LEU A 38 -9.30 -1.67 1.92
CA LEU A 38 -9.88 -0.71 0.98
C LEU A 38 -9.38 -0.92 -0.45
N ALA A 39 -8.13 -1.39 -0.62
CA ALA A 39 -7.56 -1.69 -1.92
C ALA A 39 -8.26 -2.85 -2.64
N LYS A 40 -9.07 -3.69 -1.97
CA LYS A 40 -9.88 -4.72 -2.66
C LYS A 40 -10.93 -4.09 -3.57
N GLU A 41 -11.41 -2.91 -3.21
CA GLU A 41 -12.46 -2.18 -3.92
C GLU A 41 -11.87 -1.30 -5.03
N SER A 42 -12.12 -1.67 -6.30
CA SER A 42 -11.55 -0.97 -7.46
C SER A 42 -11.90 0.51 -7.51
N VAL A 43 -13.11 0.88 -7.05
CA VAL A 43 -13.58 2.27 -6.96
C VAL A 43 -12.70 3.09 -6.01
N VAL A 44 -12.28 2.49 -4.89
CA VAL A 44 -11.45 3.17 -3.90
C VAL A 44 -10.01 3.29 -4.38
N ARG A 45 -9.47 2.24 -5.02
CA ARG A 45 -8.10 2.24 -5.59
C ARG A 45 -7.82 3.41 -6.52
N LYS A 46 -8.82 3.85 -7.29
CA LYS A 46 -8.69 5.00 -8.22
C LYS A 46 -8.28 6.28 -7.50
N GLY A 47 -8.72 6.47 -6.25
CA GLY A 47 -8.37 7.63 -5.43
C GLY A 47 -7.02 7.54 -4.72
N PHE A 48 -6.35 6.38 -4.71
CA PHE A 48 -5.14 6.19 -3.89
C PHE A 48 -3.94 7.02 -4.39
N GLY A 49 -3.83 7.21 -5.70
CA GLY A 49 -2.74 7.99 -6.28
C GLY A 49 -2.85 9.46 -5.87
N ASP A 50 -4.03 10.03 -6.15
CA ASP A 50 -4.32 11.45 -5.91
C ASP A 50 -4.37 11.77 -4.39
N ALA A 51 -4.75 10.81 -3.55
CA ALA A 51 -4.71 10.94 -2.09
C ALA A 51 -3.30 10.80 -1.47
N GLY A 52 -2.28 10.50 -2.28
CA GLY A 52 -0.90 10.35 -1.80
C GLY A 52 -0.59 9.02 -1.11
N LEU A 53 -1.50 8.04 -1.17
CA LEU A 53 -1.30 6.72 -0.55
C LEU A 53 -0.13 5.95 -1.16
N VAL A 54 0.15 6.11 -2.46
CA VAL A 54 1.35 5.51 -3.09
C VAL A 54 2.62 5.93 -2.35
N THR A 55 2.79 7.24 -2.15
CA THR A 55 4.01 7.76 -1.51
C THR A 55 4.07 7.35 -0.04
N ALA A 56 2.91 7.37 0.64
CA ALA A 56 2.81 6.95 2.03
C ALA A 56 3.19 5.47 2.20
N LEU A 57 2.64 4.56 1.39
CA LEU A 57 2.94 3.13 1.43
C LEU A 57 4.41 2.85 1.07
N LEU A 58 4.94 3.48 0.02
CA LEU A 58 6.35 3.33 -0.34
C LEU A 58 7.29 3.81 0.76
N SER A 59 6.89 4.83 1.52
CA SER A 59 7.68 5.22 2.68
C SER A 59 7.68 4.11 3.75
N VAL A 60 6.56 3.37 3.94
CA VAL A 60 6.47 2.29 4.95
C VAL A 60 7.53 1.22 4.71
N LEU A 61 7.86 0.96 3.44
CA LEU A 61 8.84 -0.05 3.05
C LEU A 61 10.27 0.18 3.59
N THR A 62 10.54 1.33 4.20
CA THR A 62 11.82 1.63 4.86
C THR A 62 11.82 1.31 6.35
N CYS A 63 10.71 0.85 6.94
CA CYS A 63 10.67 0.45 8.34
C CYS A 63 11.20 -0.96 8.56
N THR A 64 11.33 -1.36 9.82
CA THR A 64 11.78 -2.69 10.26
C THR A 64 10.66 -3.53 10.89
N ASN A 65 9.46 -2.97 11.06
CA ASN A 65 8.32 -3.70 11.60
C ASN A 65 7.74 -4.63 10.53
N GLU A 66 7.99 -5.93 10.69
CA GLU A 66 7.62 -6.97 9.72
C GLU A 66 6.12 -7.01 9.42
N GLU A 67 5.27 -6.96 10.44
CA GLU A 67 3.81 -7.00 10.25
C GLU A 67 3.32 -5.77 9.47
N LEU A 68 3.84 -4.59 9.80
CA LEU A 68 3.53 -3.35 9.08
C LEU A 68 4.01 -3.43 7.62
N LEU A 69 5.19 -4.00 7.36
CA LEU A 69 5.69 -4.23 6.00
C LEU A 69 4.77 -5.15 5.22
N ILE A 70 4.35 -6.27 5.80
CA ILE A 70 3.43 -7.24 5.15
C ILE A 70 2.17 -6.51 4.67
N TYR A 71 1.48 -5.76 5.54
CA TYR A 71 0.26 -5.08 5.15
C TYR A 71 0.48 -3.92 4.17
N ALA A 72 1.61 -3.21 4.26
CA ALA A 72 1.96 -2.20 3.27
C ALA A 72 2.21 -2.81 1.89
N VAL A 73 2.87 -3.96 1.82
CA VAL A 73 3.14 -4.67 0.56
C VAL A 73 1.84 -5.27 0.00
N ILE A 74 0.96 -5.84 0.83
CA ILE A 74 -0.37 -6.30 0.39
C ILE A 74 -1.17 -5.13 -0.19
N ALA A 75 -1.15 -3.96 0.45
CA ALA A 75 -1.81 -2.76 -0.07
C ALA A 75 -1.23 -2.34 -1.43
N ILE A 76 0.11 -2.39 -1.59
CA ILE A 76 0.77 -2.08 -2.86
C ILE A 76 0.40 -3.09 -3.95
N SER A 77 0.42 -4.40 -3.64
CA SER A 77 0.00 -5.44 -4.59
C SER A 77 -1.45 -5.22 -5.03
N ARG A 78 -2.38 -5.08 -4.08
CA ARG A 78 -3.79 -4.84 -4.41
C ARG A 78 -3.98 -3.54 -5.19
N MET A 79 -3.24 -2.47 -4.87
CA MET A 79 -3.41 -1.20 -5.56
C MET A 79 -2.87 -1.20 -6.99
N SER A 80 -1.83 -1.99 -7.28
CA SER A 80 -1.29 -2.16 -8.63
C SER A 80 -2.12 -3.11 -9.48
N TYR A 81 -2.89 -4.01 -8.85
CA TYR A 81 -3.72 -4.98 -9.56
C TYR A 81 -4.71 -4.32 -10.52
N ASP A 82 -4.56 -4.65 -11.80
CA ASP A 82 -5.40 -4.18 -12.91
C ASP A 82 -5.48 -2.64 -13.00
N SER A 83 -4.35 -1.96 -12.75
CA SER A 83 -4.28 -0.50 -12.80
C SER A 83 -2.95 0.01 -13.35
N SER A 84 -2.88 0.19 -14.66
CA SER A 84 -1.70 0.75 -15.36
C SER A 84 -1.25 2.09 -14.80
N LYS A 85 -2.18 3.00 -14.49
CA LYS A 85 -1.88 4.30 -13.86
C LYS A 85 -1.14 4.12 -12.51
N GLN A 86 -1.58 3.17 -11.68
CA GLN A 86 -0.95 2.94 -10.37
C GLN A 86 0.37 2.19 -10.50
N GLN A 87 0.46 1.20 -11.39
CA GLN A 87 1.70 0.50 -11.73
C GLN A 87 2.78 1.49 -12.17
N GLU A 88 2.47 2.37 -13.14
CA GLU A 88 3.40 3.39 -13.62
C GLU A 88 3.83 4.33 -12.50
N LEU A 89 2.89 4.81 -11.68
CA LEU A 89 3.20 5.68 -10.55
C LEU A 89 4.09 4.98 -9.51
N LEU A 90 3.85 3.69 -9.22
CA LEU A 90 4.69 2.89 -8.33
C LEU A 90 6.10 2.72 -8.90
N LEU A 91 6.23 2.42 -10.19
CA LEU A 91 7.52 2.29 -10.87
C LEU A 91 8.31 3.60 -10.84
N GLN A 92 7.69 4.71 -11.25
CA GLN A 92 8.32 6.04 -11.23
C GLN A 92 8.78 6.46 -9.82
N ARG A 93 8.10 5.99 -8.77
CA ARG A 93 8.44 6.28 -7.37
C ARG A 93 9.37 5.23 -6.73
N GLY A 94 9.87 4.27 -7.51
CA GLY A 94 10.87 3.30 -7.08
C GLY A 94 10.31 2.19 -6.19
N ALA A 95 9.11 1.67 -6.49
CA ALA A 95 8.55 0.53 -5.77
C ALA A 95 9.44 -0.73 -5.87
N VAL A 96 9.86 -1.09 -7.08
CA VAL A 96 10.67 -2.29 -7.35
C VAL A 96 11.96 -2.34 -6.52
N PRO A 97 12.86 -1.32 -6.56
CA PRO A 97 14.09 -1.39 -5.77
C PRO A 97 13.83 -1.47 -4.26
N ARG A 98 12.72 -0.89 -3.75
CA ARG A 98 12.35 -0.98 -2.33
C ARG A 98 11.85 -2.36 -1.94
N LEU A 99 11.05 -3.00 -2.80
CA LEU A 99 10.57 -4.37 -2.59
C LEU A 99 11.74 -5.37 -2.64
N VAL A 100 12.64 -5.23 -3.63
CA VAL A 100 13.87 -6.04 -3.69
C VAL A 100 14.74 -5.81 -2.46
N ALA A 101 14.89 -4.57 -1.99
CA ALA A 101 15.64 -4.29 -0.76
C ALA A 101 15.00 -4.91 0.50
N ILE A 102 13.69 -5.18 0.52
CA ILE A 102 13.06 -5.92 1.63
C ILE A 102 13.49 -7.39 1.56
N LEU A 103 13.35 -8.02 0.40
CA LEU A 103 13.73 -9.42 0.17
C LEU A 103 15.20 -9.69 0.57
N LEU A 104 16.10 -8.75 0.24
CA LEU A 104 17.52 -8.89 0.58
C LEU A 104 17.82 -8.66 2.06
N ARG A 105 17.08 -7.78 2.74
CA ARG A 105 17.38 -7.40 4.13
C ARG A 105 16.69 -8.32 5.17
N LEU A 106 15.57 -8.95 4.79
CA LEU A 106 14.75 -9.82 5.64
C LEU A 106 14.59 -11.20 4.98
N PRO A 107 15.68 -11.95 4.76
CA PRO A 107 15.59 -13.29 4.18
C PRO A 107 14.90 -14.27 5.16
N HIS A 108 14.31 -15.32 4.63
CA HIS A 108 13.60 -16.39 5.35
C HIS A 108 12.32 -15.93 6.06
N LYS A 109 11.72 -14.83 5.60
CA LYS A 109 10.44 -14.33 6.08
C LYS A 109 9.34 -14.69 5.08
N GLU A 110 8.96 -15.96 5.07
CA GLU A 110 8.08 -16.57 4.05
C GLU A 110 6.86 -15.70 3.70
N ALA A 111 6.10 -15.25 4.71
CA ALA A 111 4.92 -14.42 4.49
C ALA A 111 5.25 -13.05 3.84
N LEU A 112 6.37 -12.44 4.21
CA LEU A 112 6.80 -11.16 3.64
C LEU A 112 7.40 -11.35 2.24
N GLU A 113 8.13 -12.44 2.02
CA GLU A 113 8.69 -12.81 0.72
C GLU A 113 7.57 -13.06 -0.29
N GLU A 114 6.57 -13.87 0.08
CA GLU A 114 5.42 -14.18 -0.77
C GLU A 114 4.70 -12.90 -1.23
N VAL A 115 4.36 -12.01 -0.30
CA VAL A 115 3.66 -10.76 -0.66
C VAL A 115 4.54 -9.81 -1.47
N CYS A 116 5.86 -9.78 -1.23
CA CYS A 116 6.78 -8.98 -2.03
C CYS A 116 6.89 -9.50 -3.47
N LEU A 117 6.99 -10.82 -3.65
CA LEU A 117 7.01 -11.45 -4.97
C LEU A 117 5.69 -11.23 -5.70
N LEU A 118 4.55 -11.39 -5.02
CA LEU A 118 3.23 -11.09 -5.59
C LEU A 118 3.12 -9.62 -6.03
N ALA A 119 3.61 -8.68 -5.22
CA ALA A 119 3.61 -7.26 -5.58
C ALA A 119 4.48 -6.94 -6.80
N LEU A 120 5.59 -7.68 -7.00
CA LEU A 120 6.48 -7.54 -8.14
C LEU A 120 5.92 -8.16 -9.44
N CYS A 121 5.01 -9.13 -9.33
CA CYS A 121 4.39 -9.80 -10.46
C CYS A 121 3.15 -9.09 -11.02
N ASN A 122 2.62 -8.08 -10.31
CA ASN A 122 1.47 -7.29 -10.75
C ASN A 122 1.87 -6.21 -11.76
#